data_AF-A0A9X4ARJ9-F1
#
_entry.id   AF-A0A9X4ARJ9-F1
#
_cell.length_a   1.000
_cell.length_b   1.000
_cell.length_c   1.000
_cell.angle_alpha   90.00
_cell.angle_beta   90.00
_cell.angle_gamma   90.00
#
_symmetry.space_group_name_H-M   'P 1'
#
loop_
_entity.id
_entity.type
_entity.pdbx_description
1 polymer ?
#
loop_
_entity_poly.entity_id
_entity_poly.type
_entity_poly.pdbx_seq_one_letter_code
_entity_poly.pdbx_strand_id
1 'polypeptide(L)'
;MTRLTMLAFFALAFGAGISSVQAAEPPPAPAASPAVRAAPTPTRIRRWYGWQTLIGIGAADTVAFPLSWVKLALFGPITLGLRAFVPPIVHWSHGHIGKGFGSLALNLCLPAATAGIGFALGLKWADYSPGVSWISGGFIGILAAPTIDMAVLSTEEVEVPAKRASSPLLPRVMAVVPMVAADRVGLTLIGQL
;
A
#
# COMPACT_ATOMS: atom_id res chain seq x y z
N MET A 1 13.04 -44.01 -2.61
CA MET A 1 13.34 -43.66 -1.21
C MET A 1 14.41 -42.58 -1.18
N THR A 2 14.04 -41.29 -1.14
CA THR A 2 15.00 -40.19 -0.96
C THR A 2 14.33 -38.93 -0.36
N ARG A 3 14.40 -38.83 0.98
CA ARG A 3 14.58 -37.67 1.90
C ARG A 3 14.05 -36.29 1.43
N LEU A 4 13.02 -35.64 2.01
CA LEU A 4 12.83 -35.09 3.38
C LEU A 4 14.02 -34.24 3.91
N THR A 5 13.95 -32.90 3.81
CA THR A 5 14.87 -31.98 4.53
C THR A 5 14.22 -30.61 4.86
N MET A 6 14.09 -30.34 6.18
CA MET A 6 14.18 -29.08 6.99
C MET A 6 13.60 -27.75 6.45
N LEU A 7 12.71 -26.98 7.12
CA LEU A 7 12.54 -26.55 8.52
C LEU A 7 13.65 -25.58 9.04
N ALA A 8 13.34 -24.28 9.06
CA ALA A 8 14.07 -23.22 9.79
C ALA A 8 13.07 -22.09 10.16
N PHE A 9 12.57 -22.03 11.39
CA PHE A 9 13.09 -21.24 12.54
C PHE A 9 13.25 -19.74 12.27
N PHE A 10 12.27 -18.95 12.75
CA PHE A 10 12.46 -17.54 13.07
C PHE A 10 11.90 -17.29 14.49
N ALA A 11 12.79 -17.31 15.47
CA ALA A 11 12.56 -16.80 16.80
C ALA A 11 13.60 -15.71 17.02
N LEU A 12 13.18 -14.46 17.19
CA LEU A 12 14.05 -13.40 17.66
C LEU A 12 13.39 -12.65 18.83
N ALA A 13 14.14 -12.62 19.91
CA ALA A 13 13.77 -12.17 21.25
C ALA A 13 13.69 -10.64 21.35
N PHE A 14 12.75 -10.13 22.14
CA PHE A 14 12.77 -8.76 22.66
C PHE A 14 13.09 -8.81 24.15
N GLY A 15 14.26 -8.26 24.52
CA GLY A 15 14.73 -8.17 25.89
C GLY A 15 13.95 -7.13 26.69
N ALA A 16 13.50 -7.53 27.87
CA ALA A 16 12.92 -6.64 28.87
C ALA A 16 14.04 -5.98 29.68
N GLY A 17 14.25 -4.68 29.49
CA GLY A 17 15.06 -3.85 30.37
C GLY A 17 14.19 -3.27 31.48
N ILE A 18 14.40 -3.71 32.73
CA ILE A 18 13.73 -3.16 33.91
C ILE A 18 14.67 -2.11 34.52
N SER A 19 14.37 -0.83 34.30
CA SER A 19 15.08 0.27 34.98
C SER A 19 14.40 0.54 36.32
N SER A 20 15.14 0.40 37.41
CA SER A 20 14.71 0.79 38.76
C SER A 20 14.63 2.31 38.87
N VAL A 21 13.43 2.85 39.06
CA VAL A 21 13.21 4.27 39.31
C VAL A 21 13.48 4.57 40.78
N GLN A 22 14.47 5.42 41.04
CA GLN A 22 14.82 5.92 42.35
C GLN A 22 13.77 6.95 42.82
N ALA A 23 13.21 6.76 44.02
CA ALA A 23 12.22 7.67 44.58
C ALA A 23 12.91 8.99 44.99
N ALA A 24 12.65 10.05 44.22
CA ALA A 24 13.07 11.41 44.56
C ALA A 24 12.09 12.06 45.54
N GLU A 25 12.63 12.93 46.39
CA GLU A 25 11.91 13.73 47.38
C GLU A 25 10.85 14.65 46.71
N PRO A 26 9.67 14.84 47.32
CA PRO A 26 8.60 15.60 46.71
C PRO A 26 8.94 17.10 46.60
N PRO A 27 8.95 17.67 45.38
CA PRO A 27 9.21 19.09 45.19
C PRO A 27 8.06 19.95 45.77
N PRO A 28 8.36 21.21 46.14
CA PRO A 28 7.35 22.15 46.66
C PRO A 28 6.18 22.33 45.69
N ALA A 29 4.97 22.52 46.24
CA ALA A 29 3.73 22.61 45.49
C ALA A 29 3.81 23.73 44.42
N PRO A 30 3.71 23.40 43.11
CA PRO A 30 3.79 24.38 42.05
C PRO A 30 2.66 25.39 42.13
N ALA A 31 2.96 26.66 41.88
CA ALA A 31 1.94 27.67 41.63
C ALA A 31 0.97 27.17 40.55
N ALA A 32 -0.33 27.36 40.75
CA ALA A 32 -1.36 26.89 39.84
C ALA A 32 -1.08 27.40 38.41
N SER A 33 -0.64 26.50 37.53
CA SER A 33 -0.38 26.84 36.13
C SER A 33 -1.68 27.32 35.48
N PRO A 34 -1.62 28.36 34.62
CA PRO A 34 -2.78 28.78 33.85
C PRO A 34 -3.37 27.55 33.16
N ALA A 35 -4.70 27.38 33.24
CA ALA A 35 -5.39 26.23 32.68
C ALA A 35 -4.97 26.03 31.22
N VAL A 36 -4.12 25.04 30.98
CA VAL A 36 -3.63 24.70 29.64
C VAL A 36 -4.85 24.27 28.86
N ARG A 37 -5.26 25.09 27.88
CA ARG A 37 -6.34 24.72 26.97
C ARG A 37 -5.97 23.38 26.35
N ALA A 38 -6.76 22.35 26.61
CA ALA A 38 -6.53 21.02 26.07
C ALA A 38 -6.32 21.12 24.55
N ALA A 39 -5.19 20.58 24.07
CA ALA A 39 -4.94 20.52 22.64
C ALA A 39 -6.06 19.68 22.00
N PRO A 40 -6.59 20.09 20.84
CA PRO A 40 -7.64 19.33 20.20
C PRO A 40 -7.09 17.96 19.79
N THR A 41 -7.81 16.89 20.14
CA THR A 41 -7.41 15.51 19.84
C THR A 41 -7.41 15.29 18.33
N PRO A 42 -6.32 14.76 17.75
CA PRO A 42 -6.28 14.44 16.32
C PRO A 42 -7.40 13.44 15.98
N THR A 43 -8.03 13.64 14.82
CA THR A 43 -9.09 12.75 14.35
C THR A 43 -8.47 11.72 13.40
N ARG A 44 -8.73 10.43 13.62
CA ARG A 44 -8.32 9.39 12.68
C ARG A 44 -9.35 9.27 11.57
N ILE A 45 -8.90 9.39 10.32
CA ILE A 45 -9.71 9.09 9.14
C ILE A 45 -9.14 7.88 8.42
N ARG A 46 -10.01 7.09 7.78
CA ARG A 46 -9.60 5.99 6.92
C ARG A 46 -9.35 6.51 5.51
N ARG A 47 -8.12 6.38 5.01
CA ARG A 47 -7.72 6.74 3.65
C ARG A 47 -7.57 5.47 2.81
N TRP A 48 -8.11 5.49 1.59
CA TRP A 48 -7.95 4.41 0.63
C TRP A 48 -6.80 4.73 -0.33
N TYR A 49 -5.85 3.79 -0.46
CA TYR A 49 -4.68 3.93 -1.33
C TYR A 49 -4.61 2.86 -2.42
N GLY A 50 -5.67 2.06 -2.61
CA GLY A 50 -5.69 0.96 -3.59
C GLY A 50 -5.51 1.42 -5.05
N TRP A 51 -5.78 2.69 -5.36
CA TRP A 51 -5.51 3.25 -6.67
C TRP A 51 -4.01 3.23 -7.05
N GLN A 52 -3.10 3.29 -6.08
CA GLN A 52 -1.65 3.21 -6.35
C GLN A 52 -1.27 1.81 -6.87
N THR A 53 -1.87 0.77 -6.28
CA THR A 53 -1.75 -0.61 -6.74
C THR A 53 -2.32 -0.77 -8.15
N LEU A 54 -3.47 -0.15 -8.47
CA LEU A 54 -4.02 -0.17 -9.84
C LEU A 54 -3.08 0.41 -10.87
N ILE A 55 -2.46 1.56 -10.58
CA ILE A 55 -1.55 2.20 -11.53
C ILE A 55 -0.34 1.29 -11.77
N GLY A 56 0.26 0.74 -10.70
CA GLY A 56 1.40 -0.15 -10.85
C GLY A 56 1.07 -1.42 -11.64
N ILE A 57 -0.09 -2.04 -11.38
CA ILE A 57 -0.54 -3.21 -12.12
C ILE A 57 -0.89 -2.87 -13.56
N GLY A 58 -1.65 -1.78 -13.78
CA GLY A 58 -2.03 -1.34 -15.12
C GLY A 58 -0.82 -1.02 -15.99
N ALA A 59 0.21 -0.39 -15.41
CA ALA A 59 1.48 -0.17 -16.10
C ALA A 59 2.19 -1.50 -16.44
N ALA A 60 2.25 -2.44 -15.49
CA ALA A 60 2.83 -3.76 -15.72
C ALA A 60 2.09 -4.52 -16.84
N ASP A 61 0.76 -4.51 -16.84
CA ASP A 61 -0.08 -5.19 -17.83
C ASP A 61 0.01 -4.54 -19.21
N THR A 62 0.08 -3.21 -19.27
CA THR A 62 0.25 -2.47 -20.53
C THR A 62 1.57 -2.83 -21.21
N VAL A 63 2.64 -3.06 -20.45
CA VAL A 63 3.93 -3.52 -20.97
C VAL A 63 3.88 -5.02 -21.30
N ALA A 64 3.28 -5.82 -20.44
CA ALA A 64 3.29 -7.26 -20.57
C ALA A 64 2.44 -7.80 -21.72
N PHE A 65 1.27 -7.20 -21.94
CA PHE A 65 0.31 -7.71 -22.92
C PHE A 65 0.89 -7.71 -24.35
N PRO A 66 1.49 -6.62 -24.88
CA PRO A 66 2.17 -6.64 -26.17
C PRO A 66 3.37 -7.60 -26.20
N LEU A 67 4.13 -7.70 -25.10
CA LEU A 67 5.32 -8.56 -25.02
C LEU A 67 4.98 -10.06 -25.05
N SER A 68 3.75 -10.44 -24.68
CA SER A 68 3.29 -11.82 -24.83
C SER A 68 3.19 -12.27 -26.31
N TRP A 69 3.04 -11.33 -27.26
CA TRP A 69 2.91 -11.63 -28.68
C TRP A 69 4.25 -11.95 -29.36
N VAL A 70 5.37 -11.46 -28.83
CA VAL A 70 6.71 -11.68 -29.40
C VAL A 70 7.36 -13.01 -28.97
N LYS A 71 6.60 -13.91 -28.32
CA LYS A 71 7.00 -15.29 -27.94
C LYS A 71 8.39 -15.43 -27.27
N LEU A 72 8.85 -14.37 -26.63
CA LEU A 72 10.11 -14.34 -25.91
C LEU A 72 9.91 -15.01 -24.54
N ALA A 73 10.54 -16.17 -24.35
CA ALA A 73 10.34 -17.05 -23.19
C ALA A 73 10.58 -16.38 -21.82
N LEU A 74 11.35 -15.28 -21.78
CA LEU A 74 11.67 -14.56 -20.55
C LEU A 74 10.58 -13.56 -20.10
N PHE A 75 9.69 -13.11 -20.97
CA PHE A 75 8.72 -12.06 -20.60
C PHE A 75 7.59 -12.54 -19.72
N GLY A 76 7.20 -13.81 -19.82
CA GLY A 76 6.18 -14.41 -18.94
C GLY A 76 6.59 -14.31 -17.47
N PRO A 77 7.75 -14.89 -17.07
CA PRO A 77 8.23 -14.81 -15.70
C PRO A 77 8.47 -13.38 -15.19
N ILE A 78 9.03 -12.50 -16.02
CA ILE A 78 9.29 -11.10 -15.64
C ILE A 78 7.98 -10.36 -15.37
N THR A 79 7.00 -10.50 -16.26
CA THR A 79 5.66 -9.91 -16.09
C THR A 79 5.02 -10.40 -14.81
N LEU A 80 5.02 -11.73 -14.60
CA LEU A 80 4.39 -12.33 -13.44
C LEU A 80 5.05 -11.85 -12.15
N GLY A 81 6.38 -11.74 -12.15
CA GLY A 81 7.16 -11.19 -11.05
C GLY A 81 6.79 -9.73 -10.77
N LEU A 82 6.85 -8.85 -11.77
CA LEU A 82 6.49 -7.43 -11.61
C LEU A 82 5.07 -7.28 -11.06
N ARG A 83 4.10 -8.02 -11.61
CA ARG A 83 2.71 -8.01 -11.15
C ARG A 83 2.59 -8.48 -9.69
N ALA A 84 3.27 -9.56 -9.32
CA ALA A 84 3.19 -10.11 -7.97
C ALA A 84 3.82 -9.19 -6.90
N PHE A 85 4.85 -8.40 -7.26
CA PHE A 85 5.58 -7.56 -6.32
C PHE A 85 5.05 -6.12 -6.21
N VAL A 86 4.31 -5.60 -7.19
CA VAL A 86 3.73 -4.24 -7.11
C VAL A 86 2.88 -4.05 -5.84
N PRO A 87 1.86 -4.89 -5.55
CA PRO A 87 1.02 -4.67 -4.37
C PRO A 87 1.77 -4.78 -3.03
N PRO A 88 2.65 -5.78 -2.80
CA PRO A 88 3.48 -5.83 -1.60
C PRO A 88 4.34 -4.57 -1.40
N ILE A 89 4.97 -4.06 -2.47
CA ILE A 89 5.79 -2.84 -2.40
C ILE A 89 4.93 -1.65 -1.95
N VAL A 90 3.72 -1.49 -2.48
CA VAL A 90 2.79 -0.43 -2.07
C VAL A 90 2.37 -0.61 -0.61
N HIS A 91 2.08 -1.81 -0.14
CA HIS A 91 1.75 -2.01 1.28
C HIS A 91 2.93 -1.70 2.19
N TRP A 92 4.14 -2.10 1.81
CA TRP A 92 5.36 -1.85 2.56
C TRP A 92 5.72 -0.37 2.61
N SER A 93 5.49 0.39 1.53
CA SER A 93 5.72 1.84 1.52
C SER A 93 4.81 2.61 2.47
N HIS A 94 3.66 2.04 2.84
CA HIS A 94 2.74 2.57 3.85
C HIS A 94 2.97 1.97 5.25
N GLY A 95 4.07 1.24 5.46
CA GLY A 95 4.40 0.61 6.76
C GLY A 95 3.60 -0.66 7.09
N HIS A 96 2.82 -1.20 6.14
CA HIS A 96 1.97 -2.38 6.37
C HIS A 96 2.65 -3.69 5.95
N ILE A 97 3.69 -4.11 6.69
CA ILE A 97 4.48 -5.31 6.36
C ILE A 97 3.61 -6.57 6.22
N GLY A 98 2.73 -6.82 7.19
CA GLY A 98 1.85 -7.99 7.20
C GLY A 98 0.85 -7.99 6.02
N LYS A 99 0.29 -6.83 5.67
CA LYS A 99 -0.60 -6.70 4.50
C LYS A 99 0.16 -6.97 3.20
N GLY A 100 1.41 -6.54 3.10
CA GLY A 100 2.24 -6.82 1.93
C GLY A 100 2.51 -8.31 1.71
N PHE A 101 2.78 -9.08 2.76
CA PHE A 101 2.89 -10.55 2.63
C PHE A 101 1.56 -11.21 2.28
N GLY A 102 0.46 -10.76 2.88
CA GLY A 102 -0.89 -11.23 2.53
C GLY A 102 -1.21 -10.98 1.05
N SER A 103 -0.85 -9.80 0.56
CA SER A 103 -1.01 -9.41 -0.84
C SER A 103 -0.15 -10.26 -1.79
N LEU A 104 1.10 -10.53 -1.42
CA LEU A 104 1.98 -11.41 -2.20
C LEU A 104 1.41 -12.83 -2.29
N ALA A 105 0.97 -13.38 -1.15
CA ALA A 105 0.36 -14.70 -1.11
C ALA A 105 -0.92 -14.75 -1.96
N LEU A 106 -1.77 -13.73 -1.88
CA LEU A 106 -2.98 -13.62 -2.70
C LEU A 106 -2.66 -13.60 -4.20
N ASN A 107 -1.68 -12.78 -4.62
CA ASN A 107 -1.30 -12.61 -6.02
C ASN A 107 -0.58 -13.82 -6.61
N LEU A 108 0.02 -14.69 -5.80
CA LEU A 108 0.64 -15.94 -6.27
C LEU A 108 -0.36 -17.11 -6.21
N CYS A 109 -1.04 -17.28 -5.08
CA CYS A 109 -1.88 -18.45 -4.83
C CYS A 109 -3.21 -18.38 -5.59
N LEU A 110 -3.84 -17.21 -5.72
CA LEU A 110 -5.16 -17.12 -6.35
C LEU A 110 -5.12 -17.40 -7.86
N PRO A 111 -4.19 -16.83 -8.65
CA PRO A 111 -3.99 -17.24 -10.05
C PRO A 111 -3.67 -18.73 -10.17
N ALA A 112 -2.79 -19.27 -9.34
CA ALA A 112 -2.43 -20.70 -9.39
C ALA A 112 -3.64 -21.61 -9.09
N ALA A 113 -4.42 -21.27 -8.06
CA ALA A 113 -5.62 -22.04 -7.68
C ALA A 113 -6.69 -22.00 -8.77
N THR A 114 -6.99 -20.82 -9.30
CA THR A 114 -7.99 -20.65 -10.37
C THR A 114 -7.55 -21.27 -11.70
N ALA A 115 -6.26 -21.21 -12.03
CA ALA A 115 -5.69 -21.93 -13.17
C ALA A 115 -5.79 -23.45 -12.99
N GLY A 116 -5.51 -23.96 -11.79
CA GLY A 116 -5.68 -25.37 -11.45
C GLY A 116 -7.14 -25.84 -11.56
N ILE A 117 -8.10 -25.04 -11.08
CA ILE A 117 -9.54 -25.28 -11.27
C ILE A 117 -9.89 -25.29 -12.75
N GLY A 118 -9.43 -24.31 -13.51
CA GLY A 118 -9.64 -24.23 -14.96
C GLY A 118 -9.11 -25.47 -15.69
N PHE A 119 -7.90 -25.90 -15.37
CA PHE A 119 -7.31 -27.12 -15.93
C PHE A 119 -8.11 -28.38 -15.59
N ALA A 120 -8.50 -28.55 -14.31
CA ALA A 120 -9.31 -29.69 -13.87
C ALA A 120 -10.69 -29.73 -14.54
N LEU A 121 -11.29 -28.57 -14.80
CA LEU A 121 -12.49 -28.47 -15.62
C LEU A 121 -12.17 -28.88 -17.06
N GLY A 122 -11.13 -28.35 -17.69
CA GLY A 122 -10.74 -28.73 -19.07
C GLY A 122 -10.57 -30.24 -19.27
N LEU A 123 -10.06 -30.98 -18.28
CA LEU A 123 -9.97 -32.45 -18.35
C LEU A 123 -11.32 -33.18 -18.36
N LYS A 124 -12.38 -32.55 -17.83
CA LYS A 124 -13.72 -33.17 -17.72
C LYS A 124 -14.59 -32.98 -18.96
N TRP A 125 -14.38 -31.92 -19.74
CA TRP A 125 -15.24 -31.57 -20.87
C TRP A 125 -14.48 -31.82 -22.17
N ALA A 126 -14.91 -32.80 -22.97
CA ALA A 126 -14.19 -33.25 -24.18
C ALA A 126 -14.00 -32.16 -25.24
N ASP A 127 -14.83 -31.12 -25.24
CA ASP A 127 -14.79 -30.03 -26.22
C ASP A 127 -13.77 -28.93 -25.86
N TYR A 128 -13.16 -28.97 -24.67
CA TYR A 128 -12.23 -27.94 -24.21
C TYR A 128 -10.80 -28.44 -24.13
N SER A 129 -9.88 -27.72 -24.76
CA SER A 129 -8.45 -27.94 -24.55
C SER A 129 -8.07 -27.63 -23.10
N PRO A 130 -7.44 -28.55 -22.35
CA PRO A 130 -7.00 -28.31 -20.97
C PRO A 130 -6.10 -27.08 -20.83
N GLY A 131 -5.30 -26.79 -21.87
CA GLY A 131 -4.45 -25.60 -21.91
C GLY A 131 -5.25 -24.30 -21.97
N VAL A 132 -6.31 -24.24 -22.78
CA VAL A 132 -7.19 -23.07 -22.86
C VAL A 132 -7.90 -22.85 -21.53
N SER A 133 -8.44 -23.92 -20.91
CA SER A 133 -9.12 -23.80 -19.63
C SER A 133 -8.18 -23.41 -18.48
N TRP A 134 -6.91 -23.85 -18.50
CA TRP A 134 -5.88 -23.41 -17.55
C TRP A 134 -5.60 -21.89 -17.68
N ILE A 135 -5.42 -21.40 -18.91
CA ILE A 135 -5.20 -19.97 -19.17
C ILE A 135 -6.40 -19.13 -18.71
N SER A 136 -7.61 -19.53 -19.11
CA SER A 136 -8.84 -18.83 -18.73
C SER A 136 -9.03 -18.80 -17.22
N GLY A 137 -8.80 -19.93 -16.54
CA GLY A 137 -8.83 -19.99 -15.08
C GLY A 137 -7.80 -19.06 -14.44
N GLY A 138 -6.55 -19.11 -14.89
CA GLY A 138 -5.50 -18.23 -14.38
C GLY A 138 -5.80 -16.76 -14.60
N PHE A 139 -6.40 -16.39 -15.73
CA PHE A 139 -6.81 -15.02 -16.02
C PHE A 139 -7.85 -14.49 -15.01
N ILE A 140 -8.81 -15.34 -14.60
CA ILE A 140 -9.76 -15.00 -13.54
C ILE A 140 -9.02 -14.68 -12.24
N GLY A 141 -8.08 -15.51 -11.81
CA GLY A 141 -7.31 -15.25 -10.59
C GLY A 141 -6.41 -14.03 -10.70
N ILE A 142 -5.82 -13.79 -11.88
CA ILE A 142 -5.02 -12.60 -12.19
C ILE A 142 -5.85 -11.34 -11.96
N LEU A 143 -7.11 -11.28 -12.38
CA LEU A 143 -7.98 -10.13 -12.16
C LEU A 143 -8.56 -10.07 -10.75
N ALA A 144 -8.93 -11.21 -10.18
CA ALA A 144 -9.56 -11.29 -8.86
C ALA A 144 -8.61 -10.92 -7.72
N ALA A 145 -7.34 -11.33 -7.79
CA ALA A 145 -6.37 -11.09 -6.72
C ALA A 145 -6.19 -9.60 -6.40
N PRO A 146 -5.82 -8.73 -7.36
CA PRO A 146 -5.66 -7.31 -7.06
C PRO A 146 -6.98 -6.62 -6.68
N THR A 147 -8.11 -7.11 -7.20
CA THR A 147 -9.43 -6.60 -6.80
C THR A 147 -9.68 -6.84 -5.31
N ILE A 148 -9.41 -8.05 -4.83
CA ILE A 148 -9.56 -8.42 -3.40
C ILE A 148 -8.55 -7.65 -2.54
N ASP A 149 -7.29 -7.58 -2.97
CA ASP A 149 -6.23 -6.84 -2.30
C ASP A 149 -6.60 -5.37 -2.07
N MET A 150 -7.09 -4.70 -3.12
CA MET A 150 -7.48 -3.31 -3.04
C MET A 150 -8.72 -3.06 -2.18
N ALA A 151 -9.68 -3.98 -2.21
CA ALA A 151 -10.92 -3.86 -1.44
C ALA A 151 -10.66 -4.09 0.06
N VAL A 152 -9.80 -5.05 0.40
CA VAL A 152 -9.65 -5.54 1.77
C VAL A 152 -8.41 -4.97 2.46
N LEU A 153 -7.28 -4.87 1.76
CA LEU A 153 -5.99 -4.54 2.38
C LEU A 153 -5.57 -3.08 2.18
N SER A 154 -6.05 -2.41 1.13
CA SER A 154 -5.56 -1.08 0.72
C SER A 154 -6.22 0.12 1.42
N THR A 155 -6.36 0.04 2.74
CA THR A 155 -6.76 1.18 3.57
C THR A 155 -5.83 1.37 4.75
N GLU A 156 -5.63 2.64 5.12
CA GLU A 156 -4.82 3.07 6.25
C GLU A 156 -5.60 4.06 7.12
N GLU A 157 -5.24 4.14 8.39
CA GLU A 157 -5.72 5.20 9.28
C GLU A 157 -4.70 6.32 9.31
N VAL A 158 -5.14 7.53 8.98
CA VAL A 158 -4.31 8.73 9.00
C VAL A 158 -4.84 9.65 10.08
N GLU A 159 -3.95 10.11 10.96
CA GLU A 159 -4.28 11.15 11.92
C GLU A 159 -4.33 12.49 11.20
N VAL A 160 -5.53 13.05 11.12
CA VAL A 160 -5.76 14.39 10.58
C VAL A 160 -5.72 15.35 11.76
N PRO A 161 -4.89 16.41 11.68
CA PRO A 161 -4.93 17.47 12.67
C PRO A 161 -6.37 17.93 12.82
N ALA A 162 -6.87 17.96 14.06
CA ALA A 162 -8.22 18.41 14.33
C ALA A 162 -8.45 19.72 13.58
N LYS A 163 -9.48 19.76 12.73
CA LYS A 163 -9.76 20.91 11.86
C LYS A 163 -9.70 22.15 12.73
N ARG A 164 -8.63 22.94 12.57
CA ARG A 164 -8.40 24.13 13.40
C ARG A 164 -9.66 24.95 13.19
N ALA A 165 -10.48 25.12 14.23
CA ALA A 165 -11.73 25.85 14.15
C ALA A 165 -11.41 27.10 13.36
N SER A 166 -12.03 27.22 12.17
CA SER A 166 -11.66 28.18 11.15
C SER A 166 -11.59 29.52 11.84
N SER A 167 -10.36 29.95 12.17
CA SER A 167 -10.18 31.22 12.81
C SER A 167 -10.75 32.20 11.79
N PRO A 168 -11.72 33.06 12.18
CA PRO A 168 -12.29 34.02 11.26
C PRO A 168 -11.13 34.63 10.49
N LEU A 169 -11.24 34.59 9.16
CA LEU A 169 -10.22 34.94 8.18
C LEU A 169 -9.71 36.36 8.44
N LEU A 170 -8.89 36.54 9.47
CA LEU A 170 -8.06 37.70 9.57
C LEU A 170 -7.09 37.54 8.40
N PRO A 171 -6.98 38.54 7.51
CA PRO A 171 -6.10 38.49 6.35
C PRO A 171 -4.66 38.30 6.83
N ARG A 172 -4.26 37.04 6.98
CA ARG A 172 -2.97 36.63 7.47
C ARG A 172 -2.07 36.44 6.27
N VAL A 173 -1.31 37.50 6.02
CA VAL A 173 -0.08 37.53 5.22
C VAL A 173 -0.33 37.44 3.71
N MET A 174 -0.16 38.59 3.05
CA MET A 174 0.19 38.63 1.64
C MET A 174 1.54 37.92 1.48
N ALA A 175 1.54 36.68 1.00
CA ALA A 175 2.75 36.04 0.54
C ALA A 175 3.06 36.59 -0.86
N VAL A 176 4.11 37.41 -0.95
CA VAL A 176 4.69 37.79 -2.24
C VAL A 176 5.40 36.56 -2.79
N VAL A 177 4.77 35.85 -3.71
CA VAL A 177 5.42 34.76 -4.44
C VAL A 177 6.17 35.38 -5.62
N PRO A 178 7.50 35.29 -5.69
CA PRO A 178 8.22 35.71 -6.88
C PRO A 178 7.88 34.74 -8.02
N MET A 179 7.13 35.21 -9.03
CA MET A 179 7.06 34.51 -10.30
C MET A 179 8.37 34.73 -11.05
N VAL A 180 9.19 33.70 -11.11
CA VAL A 180 10.28 33.61 -12.09
C VAL A 180 9.67 33.06 -13.38
N ALA A 181 9.00 33.92 -14.14
CA ALA A 181 8.73 33.63 -15.55
C ALA A 181 10.06 33.74 -16.30
N ALA A 182 10.39 32.74 -17.13
CA ALA A 182 11.66 32.64 -17.84
C ALA A 182 11.93 33.83 -18.79
N ASP A 183 10.93 34.67 -19.06
CA ASP A 183 11.00 35.79 -20.00
C ASP A 183 10.53 37.14 -19.44
N ARG A 184 9.98 37.23 -18.20
CA ARG A 184 9.54 38.51 -17.62
C ARG A 184 9.70 38.58 -16.09
N VAL A 185 10.57 39.48 -15.64
CA VAL A 185 10.71 39.86 -14.22
C VAL A 185 9.67 40.95 -13.92
N GLY A 186 8.63 40.62 -13.15
CA GLY A 186 7.62 41.60 -12.73
C GLY A 186 6.88 41.16 -11.45
N LEU A 187 6.72 42.10 -10.51
CA LEU A 187 5.91 41.93 -9.30
C LEU A 187 4.43 42.18 -9.63
N THR A 188 3.61 41.14 -9.72
CA THR A 188 2.16 41.29 -9.89
C THR A 188 1.46 41.03 -8.56
N LEU A 189 0.77 42.04 -8.04
CA LEU A 189 -0.05 41.94 -6.83
C LEU A 189 -1.45 41.43 -7.25
N ILE A 190 -1.70 40.13 -7.11
CA ILE A 190 -3.05 39.57 -7.35
C ILE A 190 -3.80 39.60 -6.02
N GLY A 191 -4.57 40.65 -5.80
CA GLY A 191 -5.61 40.67 -4.78
C GLY A 191 -6.88 40.04 -5.35
N GLN A 192 -7.33 38.92 -4.78
CA GLN A 192 -8.72 38.49 -4.95
C GLN A 192 -9.55 39.18 -3.87
N LEU A 193 -10.45 40.07 -4.32
CA LEU A 193 -11.54 40.62 -3.53
C LEU A 193 -12.71 39.64 -3.49
#